data_AF-A0A147IJI2-F1
#
_entry.id   AF-A0A147IJI2-F1
#
_cell.length_a   1.000
_cell.length_b   1.000
_cell.length_c   1.000
_cell.angle_alpha   90.00
_cell.angle_beta   90.00
_cell.angle_gamma   90.00
#
_symmetry.space_group_name_H-M   'P 1'
#
loop_
_entity.id
_entity.type
_entity.pdbx_description
1 polymer ?
#
loop_
_entity_poly.entity_id
_entity_poly.type
_entity_poly.pdbx_seq_one_letter_code
_entity_poly.pdbx_strand_id
1 'polypeptide(L)'
;AMLNGLVLIDHINALRDGREGDPLPAEDAVRRGAHDRLRPVLSTALVASVGFIPMAIATGSGAEVQRPLATVVIGGIITSTILTLVLLPSLYAWIERCRPTMYREEEPA
;
A
#
# COMPACT_ATOMS: atom_id res chain seq x y z
N ALA A 1 -5.43 2.83 -7.04
CA ALA A 1 -5.72 1.95 -5.88
C ALA A 1 -5.83 0.48 -6.28
N MET A 2 -6.76 0.08 -7.16
CA MET A 2 -6.92 -1.34 -7.55
C MET A 2 -5.66 -1.98 -8.16
N LEU A 3 -5.01 -1.32 -9.13
CA LEU A 3 -3.78 -1.86 -9.73
C LEU A 3 -2.68 -2.06 -8.69
N ASN A 4 -2.56 -1.16 -7.72
CA ASN A 4 -1.57 -1.31 -6.63
C ASN A 4 -1.84 -2.57 -5.79
N GLY A 5 -3.10 -2.91 -5.55
CA GLY A 5 -3.49 -4.12 -4.83
C GLY A 5 -3.26 -5.40 -5.65
N LEU A 6 -3.57 -5.37 -6.95
CA LEU A 6 -3.38 -6.53 -7.82
C LEU A 6 -1.89 -6.85 -8.01
N VAL A 7 -1.05 -5.83 -8.24
CA VAL A 7 0.40 -6.03 -8.34
C VAL A 7 1.02 -6.45 -7.00
N LEU A 8 0.44 -6.05 -5.86
CA LEU A 8 0.89 -6.55 -4.56
C LEU A 8 0.60 -8.05 -4.38
N ILE A 9 -0.61 -8.50 -4.73
CA ILE A 9 -0.98 -9.92 -4.66
C ILE A 9 -0.07 -10.75 -5.58
N ASP A 10 0.16 -10.26 -6.80
CA ASP A 10 1.06 -10.90 -7.76
C ASP A 10 2.50 -11.00 -7.24
N HIS A 11 3.00 -9.92 -6.63
CA HIS A 11 4.32 -9.91 -6.02
C HIS A 11 4.43 -10.83 -4.78
N ILE A 12 3.41 -10.88 -3.91
CA ILE A 12 3.37 -11.83 -2.79
C ILE A 12 3.38 -13.27 -3.31
N ASN A 13 2.63 -13.56 -4.37
CA ASN A 13 2.64 -14.89 -5.00
C ASN A 13 4.01 -15.21 -5.62
N ALA A 14 4.67 -14.24 -6.27
CA ALA A 14 6.01 -14.41 -6.82
C ALA A 14 7.06 -14.72 -5.72
N LEU A 15 6.96 -14.08 -4.56
CA LEU A 15 7.81 -14.34 -3.39
C LEU A 15 7.55 -15.71 -2.75
N ARG A 16 6.30 -16.19 -2.76
CA ARG A 16 5.93 -17.52 -2.25
C ARG A 16 6.33 -18.65 -3.19
N ASP A 17 6.20 -18.42 -4.50
CA ASP A 17 6.53 -19.40 -5.54
C ASP A 17 8.05 -19.46 -5.83
N GLY A 18 8.87 -18.65 -5.14
CA GLY A 18 10.32 -18.58 -5.35
C GLY A 18 10.73 -17.99 -6.71
N ARG A 19 9.85 -17.21 -7.36
CA ARG A 19 10.16 -16.57 -8.66
C ARG A 19 11.17 -15.43 -8.54
N GLU A 20 11.30 -14.85 -7.35
CA GLU A 20 12.19 -13.73 -7.04
C GLU A 20 13.27 -14.07 -6.00
N GLY A 21 13.48 -15.36 -5.71
CA GLY A 21 14.48 -15.84 -4.75
C GLY A 21 14.06 -17.14 -4.08
N ASP A 22 14.63 -17.43 -2.91
CA ASP A 22 14.19 -18.59 -2.12
C ASP A 22 12.70 -18.46 -1.73
N PRO A 23 11.92 -19.54 -1.80
CA PRO A 23 10.51 -19.54 -1.40
C PRO A 23 10.37 -19.05 0.04
N LEU A 24 9.62 -17.96 0.22
CA LEU A 24 9.38 -17.41 1.55
C LEU A 24 8.13 -18.03 2.17
N PRO A 25 8.13 -18.26 3.50
CA PRO A 25 6.90 -18.49 4.25
C PRO A 25 5.91 -17.36 3.97
N ALA A 26 4.61 -17.69 3.96
CA ALA A 26 3.57 -16.72 3.61
C ALA A 26 3.62 -15.44 4.48
N GLU A 27 4.02 -15.55 5.74
CA GLU A 27 4.22 -14.43 6.66
C GLU A 27 5.33 -13.47 6.20
N ASP A 28 6.50 -14.02 5.87
CA ASP A 28 7.64 -13.26 5.40
C ASP A 28 7.41 -12.66 4.01
N ALA A 29 6.75 -13.40 3.11
CA ALA A 29 6.38 -12.92 1.78
C ALA A 29 5.44 -11.71 1.85
N VAL A 30 4.45 -11.73 2.73
CA VAL A 30 3.53 -10.60 2.92
C VAL A 30 4.25 -9.42 3.58
N ARG A 31 5.07 -9.65 4.62
CA ARG A 31 5.81 -8.58 5.30
C ARG A 31 6.77 -7.87 4.34
N ARG A 32 7.48 -8.64 3.52
CA ARG A 32 8.40 -8.11 2.50
C ARG A 32 7.64 -7.40 1.38
N GLY A 33 6.60 -8.02 0.82
CA GLY A 33 5.77 -7.40 -0.21
C GLY A 33 5.07 -6.11 0.24
N ALA A 34 4.65 -6.03 1.51
CA ALA A 34 4.07 -4.83 2.10
C ALA A 34 5.11 -3.71 2.27
N HIS A 35 6.31 -4.04 2.75
CA HIS A 35 7.40 -3.07 2.91
C HIS A 35 7.87 -2.50 1.56
N ASP A 36 7.96 -3.35 0.54
CA ASP A 36 8.41 -2.96 -0.79
C ASP A 36 7.39 -2.08 -1.52
N ARG A 37 6.11 -2.13 -1.12
CA ARG A 37 5.05 -1.23 -1.61
C ARG A 37 4.90 0.08 -0.83
N LEU A 38 5.37 0.12 0.42
CA LEU A 38 5.32 1.32 1.25
C LEU A 38 6.01 2.51 0.57
N ARG A 39 7.21 2.27 0.03
CA ARG A 39 8.04 3.29 -0.62
C ARG A 39 7.37 3.86 -1.89
N PRO A 40 6.90 3.05 -2.86
CA PRO A 40 6.17 3.54 -4.04
C PRO A 40 4.88 4.30 -3.71
N VAL A 41 4.10 3.85 -2.73
CA VAL A 41 2.84 4.54 -2.37
C VAL A 41 3.14 5.90 -1.75
N LEU A 42 4.12 5.97 -0.83
CA LEU A 42 4.52 7.23 -0.22
C LEU A 42 5.11 8.21 -1.24
N SER A 43 5.96 7.74 -2.17
CA SER A 43 6.57 8.64 -3.16
C SER A 43 5.53 9.27 -4.10
N THR A 44 4.57 8.49 -4.57
CA THR A 44 3.48 9.01 -5.43
C THR A 44 2.56 9.95 -4.67
N ALA A 45 2.23 9.64 -3.41
CA ALA A 45 1.44 10.52 -2.55
C ALA A 45 2.15 11.86 -2.32
N LEU A 46 3.45 11.84 -1.99
CA LEU A 46 4.25 13.05 -1.77
C LEU A 46 4.34 13.91 -3.03
N VAL A 47 4.65 13.32 -4.17
CA VAL A 47 4.74 14.04 -5.45
C VAL A 47 3.40 14.70 -5.81
N ALA A 48 2.30 13.96 -5.67
CA ALA A 48 0.97 14.50 -5.92
C ALA A 48 0.63 15.65 -4.96
N SER A 49 0.85 15.48 -3.65
CA SER A 49 0.60 16.52 -2.65
C SER A 49 1.39 17.80 -2.95
N VAL A 50 2.69 17.68 -3.29
CA VAL A 50 3.53 18.83 -3.65
C VAL A 50 3.00 19.55 -4.90
N GLY A 51 2.53 18.81 -5.91
CA GLY A 51 1.95 19.39 -7.12
C GLY A 51 0.67 20.21 -6.87
N PHE A 52 -0.09 19.91 -5.83
CA PHE A 52 -1.31 20.64 -5.47
C PHE A 52 -1.08 21.84 -4.53
N ILE A 53 0.10 21.98 -3.91
CA ILE A 53 0.44 23.13 -3.04
C ILE A 53 0.20 24.49 -3.73
N PRO A 54 0.73 24.78 -4.94
CA PRO A 54 0.54 26.08 -5.58
C PRO A 54 -0.94 26.38 -5.88
N MET A 55 -1.73 25.35 -6.21
CA MET A 55 -3.17 25.48 -6.44
C MET A 55 -3.95 25.75 -5.15
N ALA A 56 -3.50 25.20 -4.02
CA ALA A 56 -4.10 25.44 -2.71
C ALA A 56 -3.88 26.87 -2.19
N ILE A 57 -2.76 27.51 -2.54
CA ILE A 57 -2.43 28.88 -2.10
C ILE A 57 -2.84 29.97 -3.09
N ALA A 58 -3.08 29.64 -4.37
CA ALA A 58 -3.41 30.61 -5.42
C ALA A 58 -4.62 31.49 -5.07
N THR A 59 -4.47 32.82 -5.13
CA THR A 59 -5.52 33.84 -4.84
C THR A 59 -6.15 34.45 -6.11
N GLY A 60 -5.76 34.00 -7.30
CA GLY A 60 -6.21 34.57 -8.58
C GLY A 60 -7.66 34.22 -8.95
N SER A 61 -8.14 34.76 -10.07
CA SER A 61 -9.45 34.42 -10.65
C SER A 61 -9.58 32.90 -10.87
N GLY A 62 -10.68 32.31 -10.37
CA GLY A 62 -10.90 30.85 -10.37
C GLY A 62 -10.41 30.11 -9.12
N ALA A 63 -9.71 30.79 -8.20
CA ALA A 63 -9.26 30.22 -6.93
C ALA A 63 -10.39 29.72 -6.03
N GLU A 64 -11.59 30.33 -6.11
CA GLU A 64 -12.77 29.94 -5.33
C GLU A 64 -13.21 28.49 -5.60
N VAL A 65 -12.91 27.95 -6.78
CA VAL A 65 -13.24 26.56 -7.15
C VAL A 65 -12.02 25.65 -7.08
N GLN A 66 -10.83 26.17 -7.41
CA GLN A 66 -9.60 25.38 -7.44
C GLN A 66 -9.06 25.03 -6.05
N ARG A 67 -9.15 25.95 -5.08
CA ARG A 67 -8.70 25.72 -3.69
C ARG A 67 -9.44 24.58 -2.99
N PRO A 68 -10.79 24.53 -2.98
CA PRO A 68 -11.50 23.44 -2.32
C PRO A 68 -11.22 22.10 -3.01
N LEU A 69 -11.12 22.06 -4.34
CA LEU A 69 -10.77 20.84 -5.08
C LEU A 69 -9.36 20.33 -4.68
N ALA A 70 -8.35 21.20 -4.69
CA ALA A 70 -6.99 20.86 -4.31
C ALA A 70 -6.90 20.38 -2.86
N THR A 71 -7.60 21.05 -1.95
CA THR A 71 -7.64 20.68 -0.52
C THR A 71 -8.28 19.30 -0.31
N VAL A 72 -9.39 19.01 -1.01
CA VAL A 72 -10.04 17.69 -0.96
C VAL A 72 -9.14 16.59 -1.50
N VAL A 73 -8.43 16.84 -2.61
CA VAL A 73 -7.49 15.86 -3.19
C VAL A 73 -6.33 15.58 -2.25
N ILE A 74 -5.71 16.61 -1.67
CA ILE A 74 -4.63 16.45 -0.68
C ILE A 74 -5.14 15.64 0.53
N GLY A 75 -6.31 15.99 1.07
CA GLY A 75 -6.94 15.26 2.18
C GLY A 75 -7.24 13.79 1.83
N GLY A 76 -7.72 13.53 0.62
CA GLY A 76 -7.98 12.19 0.11
C GLY A 76 -6.70 11.36 -0.04
N ILE A 77 -5.62 11.95 -0.54
CA ILE A 77 -4.31 11.28 -0.64
C ILE A 77 -3.76 10.95 0.75
N ILE A 78 -3.78 11.89 1.70
CA ILE A 78 -3.29 11.66 3.06
C ILE A 78 -4.11 10.55 3.74
N THR A 79 -5.44 10.68 3.70
CA THR A 79 -6.35 9.72 4.34
C THR A 79 -6.23 8.34 3.72
N SER A 80 -6.17 8.24 2.39
CA SER A 80 -6.00 6.95 1.70
C SER A 80 -4.62 6.34 1.92
N THR A 81 -3.57 7.16 2.08
CA THR A 81 -2.22 6.69 2.42
C THR A 81 -2.20 6.11 3.82
N ILE A 82 -2.72 6.83 4.81
CA ILE A 82 -2.85 6.33 6.19
C ILE A 82 -3.71 5.06 6.21
N LEU A 83 -4.86 5.09 5.53
CA LEU A 83 -5.72 3.92 5.41
C LEU A 83 -4.97 2.75 4.80
N THR A 84 -4.19 2.93 3.74
CA THR A 84 -3.40 1.84 3.12
C THR A 84 -2.32 1.31 4.06
N LEU A 85 -1.61 2.19 4.75
CA LEU A 85 -0.56 1.84 5.71
C LEU A 85 -1.11 1.10 6.94
N VAL A 86 -2.35 1.35 7.33
CA VAL A 86 -3.05 0.67 8.44
C VAL A 86 -3.79 -0.58 7.96
N LEU A 87 -4.39 -0.51 6.78
CA LEU A 87 -5.14 -1.59 6.16
C LEU A 87 -4.22 -2.78 5.87
N LEU A 88 -3.00 -2.55 5.38
CA LEU A 88 -2.04 -3.64 5.12
C LEU A 88 -1.71 -4.49 6.36
N PRO A 89 -1.19 -3.93 7.48
CA PRO A 89 -0.89 -4.72 8.67
C PRO A 89 -2.15 -5.30 9.31
N SER A 90 -3.27 -4.57 9.28
CA SER A 90 -4.53 -5.05 9.87
C SER A 90 -5.16 -6.18 9.06
N LEU A 91 -5.11 -6.10 7.73
CA LEU A 91 -5.60 -7.14 6.82
C LEU A 91 -4.72 -8.38 6.91
N TYR A 92 -3.39 -8.21 6.99
CA TYR A 92 -2.47 -9.32 7.22
C TYR A 92 -2.77 -10.04 8.54
N ALA A 93 -2.85 -9.29 9.65
CA ALA A 93 -3.17 -9.86 10.96
C ALA A 93 -4.54 -10.58 10.98
N TRP A 94 -5.51 -10.08 10.21
CA TRP A 94 -6.82 -10.71 10.07
C TRP A 94 -6.74 -12.02 9.25
N ILE A 95 -6.03 -12.01 8.12
CA ILE A 95 -5.83 -13.21 7.28
C ILE A 95 -5.06 -14.29 8.04
N GLU A 96 -4.02 -13.92 8.80
CA GLU A 96 -3.24 -14.88 9.58
C GLU A 96 -4.10 -15.54 10.68
N ARG A 97 -4.96 -14.77 11.34
CA ARG A 97 -5.94 -15.31 12.31
C ARG A 97 -6.97 -16.22 11.66
N CYS A 98 -7.29 -16.01 10.39
CA CYS A 98 -8.23 -16.82 9.62
C CYS A 98 -7.58 -18.00 8.90
N ARG A 99 -6.24 -18.14 8.90
CA ARG A 99 -5.57 -19.34 8.40
C ARG A 99 -5.56 -20.40 9.51
N PRO A 100 -6.33 -21.50 9.41
CA PRO A 100 -6.08 -22.65 10.26
C PRO A 100 -4.65 -23.14 9.97
N THR A 101 -3.85 -23.28 11.03
CA THR A 101 -2.52 -23.89 11.03
C THR A 101 -2.55 -25.25 10.31
N MET A 102 -2.25 -25.23 9.01
CA MET A 102 -1.99 -26.40 8.17
C MET A 102 -0.58 -26.27 7.59
N TYR A 103 0.41 -26.22 8.49
CA TYR A 103 1.80 -26.52 8.17
C TYR A 103 2.51 -27.00 9.45
N ARG A 104 2.16 -28.22 9.86
CA ARG A 104 2.93 -29.02 10.82
C ARG A 104 3.01 -30.42 10.23
N GLU A 105 3.93 -30.59 9.31
CA GLU A 105 4.48 -31.81 8.70
C GLU A 105 5.31 -31.22 7.55
N GLU A 106 6.63 -31.22 7.53
CA GLU A 106 7.54 -32.36 7.72
C GLU A 106 8.87 -31.87 8.31
N GLU A 107 9.24 -32.39 9.48
CA GLU A 107 10.59 -32.30 10.05
C GLU A 107 11.28 -33.64 9.72
N PRO A 108 12.35 -33.67 8.89
CA PRO A 108 13.05 -34.93 8.64
C PRO A 108 13.94 -35.26 9.84
N ALA A 109 13.71 -36.46 10.38
CA ALA A 109 14.55 -37.12 11.38
C ALA A 109 15.89 -37.60 10.80
#